data_AF-A0A6C1SMJ4-F1
#
_entry.id   AF-A0A6C1SMJ4-F1
#
_cell.length_a   1.000
_cell.length_b   1.000
_cell.length_c   1.000
_cell.angle_alpha   90.00
_cell.angle_beta   90.00
_cell.angle_gamma   90.00
#
_symmetry.space_group_name_H-M   'P 1'
#
loop_
_entity.id
_entity.type
_entity.pdbx_description
1 polymer ?
#
loop_
_entity_poly.entity_id
_entity_poly.type
_entity_poly.pdbx_seq_one_letter_code
_entity_poly.pdbx_strand_id
1 'polypeptide(L)'
;MRLRTVPSIASGQAEATSAPLGDAAFAQVMAALGPFEPGPALAVAVSGGADSLALTLLAASWIRSHGGSLLALTVDHRLRHGSTAEALQVGAWLAARGIDHRILTRTGTKPTTGLQAAARRARYRLIEGYCRESGILHVLLGHHRRDQAETVVLRASAGSGPAGLAGMAPVVEAPSCRFIRPLLEIDPAPLRAYLRARGQPWIEDPGNRDPRFARTTLRRPTAAGRQSTEPALTRFAARQRCARIILEEAVSRLVAEAVTVHPAGLAWLDWPALVAAAPPVAASALGSVIACIGGRAHPPAAAKLARLVEGLSATSNGRSMTLGGCRLRPAREHLLIHRESRNLPPAMAVPPGDTLLWDNRFLISFATTAPHQTAGTAWLAPLGRETAQTIAAAADPRINPAIPRAAWEALPALSDGQGLIHAPHLGYRRPGAAVRIARISFHPATPAGGAGCFLAYELSPIM
;
A
#
# COMPACT_ATOMS: atom_id res chain seq x y z
N MET A 1 12.40 -0.03 -19.15
CA MET A 1 11.44 1.09 -19.23
C MET A 1 12.16 2.36 -18.79
N ARG A 2 12.51 3.26 -19.73
CA ARG A 2 13.32 4.47 -19.42
C ARG A 2 12.49 5.44 -18.57
N LEU A 3 12.83 5.61 -17.29
CA LEU A 3 12.20 6.61 -16.43
C LEU A 3 12.78 7.98 -16.75
N ARG A 4 11.93 8.86 -17.27
CA ARG A 4 12.25 10.28 -17.44
C ARG A 4 12.23 10.94 -16.06
N THR A 5 13.35 11.51 -15.67
CA THR A 5 13.41 12.52 -14.61
C THR A 5 12.37 13.60 -14.90
N VAL A 6 11.49 13.87 -13.93
CA VAL A 6 10.66 15.09 -13.95
C VAL A 6 11.64 16.27 -14.03
N PRO A 7 11.57 17.13 -15.05
CA PRO A 7 12.43 18.30 -15.09
C PRO A 7 12.12 19.16 -13.87
N SER A 8 13.16 19.50 -13.09
CA SER A 8 13.06 20.65 -12.19
C SER A 8 12.72 21.85 -13.07
N ILE A 9 11.50 22.39 -12.93
CA ILE A 9 11.17 23.69 -13.55
C ILE A 9 12.28 24.64 -13.11
N ALA A 10 12.94 25.25 -14.09
CA ALA A 10 14.14 26.03 -13.92
C ALA A 10 14.00 27.01 -12.75
N SER A 11 15.01 27.01 -11.89
CA SER A 11 15.21 27.97 -10.81
C SER A 11 15.48 29.37 -11.39
N GLY A 12 14.45 30.00 -11.92
CA GLY A 12 14.36 31.46 -11.95
C GLY A 12 13.90 31.94 -10.58
N GLN A 13 14.48 33.03 -10.08
CA GLN A 13 14.08 33.64 -8.82
C GLN A 13 12.57 33.92 -8.82
N ALA A 14 11.80 33.06 -8.16
CA ALA A 14 10.37 33.26 -7.99
C ALA A 14 10.17 34.18 -6.78
N GLU A 15 10.03 35.47 -7.04
CA GLU A 15 9.10 36.28 -6.24
C GLU A 15 7.80 35.49 -6.09
N ALA A 16 7.20 35.54 -4.90
CA ALA A 16 5.93 34.88 -4.61
C ALA A 16 4.83 35.49 -5.49
N THR A 17 4.72 35.04 -6.73
CA THR A 17 3.73 35.53 -7.67
C THR A 17 2.37 35.06 -7.19
N SER A 18 1.51 36.02 -6.84
CA SER A 18 0.10 35.82 -6.50
C SER A 18 -0.76 35.47 -7.73
N ALA A 19 -0.13 35.23 -8.89
CA ALA A 19 -0.79 34.92 -10.13
C ALA A 19 -1.49 33.56 -10.05
N PRO A 20 -2.70 33.42 -10.63
CA PRO A 20 -3.38 32.13 -10.76
C PRO A 20 -2.52 31.07 -11.45
N LEU A 21 -2.58 29.81 -10.97
CA LEU A 21 -1.99 28.69 -11.71
C LEU A 21 -2.75 28.51 -13.04
N GLY A 22 -2.08 28.69 -14.17
CA GLY A 22 -2.67 28.54 -15.50
C GLY A 22 -2.84 27.09 -15.94
N ASP A 23 -3.81 26.85 -16.85
CA ASP A 23 -4.11 25.52 -17.39
C ASP A 23 -2.92 24.89 -18.11
N ALA A 24 -2.10 25.69 -18.81
CA ALA A 24 -0.88 25.21 -19.49
C ALA A 24 0.20 24.71 -18.49
N ALA A 25 0.40 25.42 -17.37
CA ALA A 25 1.33 24.99 -16.33
C ALA A 25 0.83 23.71 -15.65
N PHE A 26 -0.48 23.59 -15.42
CA PHE A 26 -1.07 22.35 -14.90
C PHE A 26 -0.93 21.18 -15.89
N ALA A 27 -1.09 21.42 -17.19
CA ALA A 27 -0.89 20.39 -18.22
C ALA A 27 0.55 19.85 -18.24
N GLN A 28 1.56 20.71 -18.06
CA GLN A 28 2.96 20.27 -17.93
C GLN A 28 3.19 19.38 -16.70
N VAL A 29 2.60 19.75 -15.57
CA VAL A 29 2.63 18.95 -14.33
C VAL A 29 2.00 17.58 -14.57
N MET A 30 0.82 17.55 -15.20
CA MET A 30 0.13 16.29 -15.52
C MET A 30 0.97 15.44 -16.47
N ALA A 31 1.57 16.00 -17.53
CA ALA A 31 2.41 15.26 -18.47
C ALA A 31 3.57 14.52 -17.77
N ALA A 32 4.17 15.11 -16.73
CA ALA A 32 5.24 14.50 -15.95
C ALA A 32 4.78 13.36 -15.02
N LEU A 33 3.47 13.24 -14.76
CA LEU A 33 2.85 12.24 -13.88
C LEU A 33 2.20 11.08 -14.66
N GLY A 34 2.32 11.10 -15.98
CA GLY A 34 1.86 10.02 -16.85
C GLY A 34 2.68 8.74 -16.75
N PRO A 35 2.46 7.77 -17.66
CA PRO A 35 1.58 7.87 -18.83
C PRO A 35 0.10 7.88 -18.47
N PHE A 36 -0.74 8.46 -19.32
CA PHE A 36 -2.20 8.33 -19.28
C PHE A 36 -2.67 7.70 -20.59
N GLU A 37 -3.71 6.88 -20.53
CA GLU A 37 -4.41 6.37 -21.70
C GLU A 37 -5.10 7.49 -22.50
N PRO A 38 -5.35 7.30 -23.81
CA PRO A 38 -6.22 8.19 -24.58
C PRO A 38 -7.62 8.22 -23.95
N GLY A 39 -8.20 9.42 -23.78
CA GLY A 39 -9.49 9.59 -23.11
C GLY A 39 -9.49 9.07 -21.67
N PRO A 40 -8.58 9.53 -20.79
CA PRO A 40 -8.42 8.92 -19.48
C PRO A 40 -9.63 9.14 -18.58
N ALA A 41 -9.88 8.20 -17.66
CA ALA A 41 -10.88 8.37 -16.62
C ALA A 41 -10.20 8.83 -15.33
N LEU A 42 -10.55 10.02 -14.83
CA LEU A 42 -10.00 10.59 -13.61
C LEU A 42 -11.03 10.61 -12.47
N ALA A 43 -10.60 10.24 -11.28
CA ALA A 43 -11.27 10.59 -10.04
C ALA A 43 -10.50 11.71 -9.33
N VAL A 44 -11.19 12.69 -8.74
CA VAL A 44 -10.58 13.72 -7.88
C VAL A 44 -11.16 13.63 -6.47
N ALA A 45 -10.32 13.40 -5.47
CA ALA A 45 -10.77 13.44 -4.08
C ALA A 45 -10.96 14.90 -3.63
N VAL A 46 -12.22 15.33 -3.48
CA VAL A 46 -12.59 16.71 -3.15
C VAL A 46 -13.22 16.80 -1.77
N SER A 47 -12.65 17.67 -0.92
CA SER A 47 -13.16 17.92 0.43
C SER A 47 -13.96 19.22 0.54
N GLY A 48 -14.03 20.01 -0.52
CA GLY A 48 -14.64 21.34 -0.53
C GLY A 48 -13.71 22.47 -0.06
N GLY A 49 -12.50 22.14 0.39
CA GLY A 49 -11.46 23.14 0.65
C GLY A 49 -10.83 23.67 -0.64
N ALA A 50 -10.23 24.85 -0.55
CA ALA A 50 -9.65 25.59 -1.68
C ALA A 50 -8.75 24.71 -2.57
N ASP A 51 -7.78 24.01 -2.00
CA ASP A 51 -6.77 23.28 -2.78
C ASP A 51 -7.39 22.12 -3.59
N SER A 52 -8.36 21.42 -2.98
CA SER A 52 -9.06 20.31 -3.64
C SER A 52 -10.05 20.77 -4.70
N LEU A 53 -10.71 21.92 -4.51
CA LEU A 53 -11.59 22.52 -5.52
C LEU A 53 -10.79 23.06 -6.69
N ALA A 54 -9.67 23.75 -6.42
CA ALA A 54 -8.78 24.24 -7.48
C ALA A 54 -8.26 23.07 -8.33
N LEU A 55 -7.80 21.98 -7.69
CA LEU A 55 -7.40 20.77 -8.38
C LEU A 55 -8.52 20.21 -9.26
N THR A 56 -9.75 20.14 -8.73
CA THR A 56 -10.90 19.58 -9.46
C THR A 56 -11.20 20.39 -10.73
N LEU A 57 -11.20 21.72 -10.64
CA LEU A 57 -11.45 22.60 -11.78
C LEU A 57 -10.32 22.58 -12.82
N LEU A 58 -9.05 22.56 -12.37
CA LEU A 58 -7.89 22.43 -13.25
C LEU A 58 -7.91 21.08 -13.99
N ALA A 59 -8.20 19.98 -13.26
CA ALA A 59 -8.32 18.65 -13.84
C ALA A 59 -9.49 18.55 -14.82
N ALA A 60 -10.62 19.23 -14.55
CA ALA A 60 -11.75 19.30 -15.48
C ALA A 60 -11.39 20.08 -16.76
N SER A 61 -10.55 21.11 -16.67
CA SER A 61 -10.04 21.78 -17.87
C SER A 61 -9.11 20.89 -18.68
N TRP A 62 -8.17 20.21 -17.98
CA TRP A 62 -7.24 19.28 -18.60
C TRP A 62 -7.96 18.10 -19.27
N ILE A 63 -8.97 17.51 -18.64
CA ILE A 63 -9.64 16.33 -19.20
C ILE A 63 -10.42 16.62 -20.48
N ARG A 64 -11.02 17.83 -20.56
CA ARG A 64 -11.75 18.28 -21.76
C ARG A 64 -10.85 18.33 -22.99
N SER A 65 -9.58 18.72 -22.83
CA SER A 65 -8.63 18.75 -23.95
C SER A 65 -8.05 17.36 -24.29
N HIS A 66 -8.33 16.33 -23.49
CA HIS A 66 -7.82 14.97 -23.67
C HIS A 66 -8.92 13.94 -23.98
N GLY A 67 -10.18 14.38 -24.14
CA GLY A 67 -11.32 13.51 -24.50
C GLY A 67 -11.69 12.48 -23.45
N GLY A 68 -11.34 12.72 -22.18
CA GLY A 68 -11.60 11.80 -21.07
C GLY A 68 -12.80 12.18 -20.22
N SER A 69 -12.93 11.52 -19.06
CA SER A 69 -13.98 11.79 -18.07
C SER A 69 -13.40 12.13 -16.70
N LEU A 70 -14.13 12.93 -15.92
CA LEU A 70 -13.75 13.28 -14.57
C LEU A 70 -14.91 13.12 -13.61
N LEU A 71 -14.65 12.41 -12.52
CA LEU A 71 -15.58 12.23 -11.40
C LEU A 71 -14.98 12.80 -10.12
N ALA A 72 -15.71 13.67 -9.45
CA ALA A 72 -15.33 14.17 -8.15
C ALA A 72 -15.88 13.28 -7.02
N LEU A 73 -15.01 12.90 -6.07
CA LEU A 73 -15.37 12.04 -4.94
C LEU A 73 -15.21 12.78 -3.62
N THR A 74 -16.29 12.93 -2.86
CA THR A 74 -16.24 13.41 -1.46
C THR A 74 -16.47 12.25 -0.51
N VAL A 75 -15.59 12.07 0.48
CA VAL A 75 -15.81 11.09 1.55
C VAL A 75 -16.49 11.77 2.73
N ASP A 76 -17.76 11.45 2.96
CA ASP A 76 -18.48 11.88 4.16
C ASP A 76 -18.09 10.98 5.33
N HIS A 77 -17.27 11.55 6.21
CA HIS A 77 -16.77 10.85 7.39
C HIS A 77 -17.81 10.76 8.51
N ARG A 78 -18.90 11.56 8.47
CA ARG A 78 -19.91 11.69 9.54
C ARG A 78 -19.32 11.87 10.94
N LEU A 79 -18.14 12.51 11.02
CA LEU A 79 -17.42 12.70 12.28
C LEU A 79 -17.88 13.95 13.03
N ARG A 80 -18.43 14.94 12.32
CA ARG A 80 -18.98 16.16 12.90
C ARG A 80 -20.34 16.51 12.29
N HIS A 81 -21.12 17.27 13.06
CA HIS A 81 -22.32 17.92 12.56
C HIS A 81 -21.96 18.84 11.38
N GLY A 82 -22.78 18.84 10.32
CA GLY A 82 -22.55 19.61 9.09
C GLY A 82 -21.69 18.94 8.00
N SER A 83 -20.99 17.84 8.30
CA SER A 83 -20.17 17.08 7.33
C SER A 83 -20.93 16.72 6.04
N THR A 84 -22.16 16.21 6.18
CA THR A 84 -23.00 15.82 5.05
C THR A 84 -23.50 17.04 4.27
N ALA A 85 -23.88 18.13 4.95
CA ALA A 85 -24.34 19.36 4.30
C ALA A 85 -23.23 20.00 3.45
N GLU A 86 -22.00 19.99 3.95
CA GLU A 86 -20.84 20.44 3.19
C GLU A 86 -20.55 19.56 1.96
N ALA A 87 -20.66 18.24 2.09
CA ALA A 87 -20.50 17.33 0.95
C ALA A 87 -21.55 17.59 -0.13
N LEU A 88 -22.81 17.85 0.26
CA LEU A 88 -23.88 18.24 -0.65
C LEU A 88 -23.62 19.60 -1.31
N GLN A 89 -23.13 20.58 -0.55
CA GLN A 89 -22.77 21.90 -1.07
C GLN A 89 -21.67 21.83 -2.13
N VAL A 90 -20.65 20.99 -1.90
CA VAL A 90 -19.59 20.70 -2.89
C VAL A 90 -20.19 20.10 -4.15
N GLY A 91 -21.10 19.13 -4.02
CA GLY A 91 -21.81 18.54 -5.15
C GLY A 91 -22.58 19.59 -5.97
N ALA A 92 -23.29 20.50 -5.30
CA ALA A 92 -24.01 21.59 -5.98
C ALA A 92 -23.06 22.53 -6.75
N TRP A 93 -21.92 22.90 -6.16
CA TRP A 93 -20.92 23.74 -6.84
C TRP A 93 -20.32 23.06 -8.07
N LEU A 94 -20.05 21.76 -7.99
CA LEU A 94 -19.47 21.00 -9.10
C LEU A 94 -20.49 20.73 -10.21
N ALA A 95 -21.75 20.44 -9.85
CA ALA A 95 -22.83 20.29 -10.81
C ALA A 95 -23.05 21.58 -11.64
N ALA A 96 -22.98 22.75 -10.99
CA ALA A 96 -23.03 24.05 -11.69
C ALA A 96 -21.86 24.29 -12.66
N ARG A 97 -20.82 23.47 -12.61
CA ARG A 97 -19.66 23.48 -13.53
C ARG A 97 -19.66 22.30 -14.50
N GLY A 98 -20.74 21.50 -14.54
CA GLY A 98 -20.84 20.31 -15.38
C GLY A 98 -19.89 19.19 -14.98
N ILE A 99 -19.57 19.08 -13.68
CA ILE A 99 -18.67 18.05 -13.14
C ILE A 99 -19.48 17.07 -12.30
N ASP A 100 -19.41 15.79 -12.67
CA ASP A 100 -20.05 14.72 -11.91
C ASP A 100 -19.44 14.58 -10.52
N HIS A 101 -20.31 14.32 -9.52
CA HIS A 101 -19.91 14.22 -8.13
C HIS A 101 -20.58 13.04 -7.43
N ARG A 102 -19.80 12.33 -6.60
CA ARG A 102 -20.29 11.22 -5.77
C ARG A 102 -19.84 11.40 -4.33
N ILE A 103 -20.78 11.20 -3.41
CA ILE A 103 -20.51 11.16 -1.97
C ILE A 103 -20.36 9.69 -1.55
N LEU A 104 -19.19 9.37 -1.00
CA LEU A 104 -18.89 8.07 -0.42
C LEU A 104 -19.06 8.14 1.09
N THR A 105 -19.93 7.29 1.64
CA THR A 105 -20.22 7.28 3.08
C THR A 105 -19.46 6.14 3.74
N ARG A 106 -18.80 6.44 4.88
CA ARG A 106 -18.24 5.38 5.72
C ARG A 106 -19.36 4.65 6.48
N THR A 107 -19.41 3.33 6.34
CA THR A 107 -20.17 2.43 7.20
C THR A 107 -19.26 1.82 8.29
N GLY A 108 -19.81 1.52 9.47
CA GLY A 108 -19.11 0.82 10.56
C GLY A 108 -18.67 1.69 11.77
N THR A 109 -18.25 1.02 12.85
CA THR A 109 -17.95 1.62 14.16
C THR A 109 -16.71 2.54 14.12
N LYS A 110 -16.74 3.58 14.98
CA LYS A 110 -15.64 4.54 15.11
C LYS A 110 -14.42 3.86 15.76
N PRO A 111 -13.19 4.08 15.26
CA PRO A 111 -11.99 3.58 15.93
C PRO A 111 -11.81 4.31 17.26
N THR A 112 -11.52 3.57 18.34
CA THR A 112 -11.31 4.11 19.69
C THR A 112 -9.93 4.76 19.88
N THR A 113 -8.93 4.41 19.06
CA THR A 113 -7.58 4.99 19.10
C THR A 113 -7.03 5.25 17.68
N GLY A 114 -6.07 6.17 17.54
CA GLY A 114 -5.42 6.46 16.25
C GLY A 114 -6.37 7.04 15.18
N LEU A 115 -7.37 7.83 15.61
CA LEU A 115 -8.50 8.29 14.80
C LEU A 115 -8.08 8.88 13.44
N GLN A 116 -7.03 9.70 13.38
CA GLN A 116 -6.58 10.31 12.11
C GLN A 116 -5.97 9.30 11.12
N ALA A 117 -5.08 8.43 11.58
CA ALA A 117 -4.45 7.43 10.71
C ALA A 117 -5.48 6.40 10.24
N ALA A 118 -6.38 5.98 11.13
CA ALA A 118 -7.49 5.08 10.81
C ALA A 118 -8.50 5.74 9.85
N ALA A 119 -8.88 7.01 10.08
CA ALA A 119 -9.76 7.76 9.19
C ALA A 119 -9.12 7.96 7.81
N ARG A 120 -7.82 8.27 7.75
CA ARG A 120 -7.09 8.38 6.49
C ARG A 120 -7.09 7.05 5.73
N ARG A 121 -6.78 5.92 6.38
CA ARG A 121 -6.85 4.60 5.73
C ARG A 121 -8.26 4.25 5.26
N ALA A 122 -9.29 4.55 6.06
CA ALA A 122 -10.68 4.34 5.67
C ALA A 122 -11.05 5.17 4.44
N ARG A 123 -10.61 6.44 4.37
CA ARG A 123 -10.82 7.33 3.22
C ARG A 123 -10.26 6.74 1.93
N TYR A 124 -9.00 6.32 1.97
CA TYR A 124 -8.33 5.75 0.81
C TYR A 124 -8.99 4.44 0.35
N ARG A 125 -9.39 3.57 1.29
CA ARG A 125 -10.11 2.33 0.95
C ARG A 125 -11.47 2.56 0.30
N LEU A 126 -12.24 3.55 0.76
CA LEU A 126 -13.53 3.88 0.14
C LEU A 126 -13.33 4.39 -1.29
N ILE A 127 -12.36 5.27 -1.49
CA ILE A 127 -12.04 5.82 -2.82
C ILE A 127 -11.55 4.69 -3.74
N GLU A 128 -10.60 3.87 -3.28
CA GLU A 128 -10.06 2.75 -4.05
C GLU A 128 -11.14 1.72 -4.40
N GLY A 129 -12.03 1.38 -3.46
CA GLY A 129 -13.13 0.45 -3.70
C GLY A 129 -14.09 0.95 -4.78
N TYR A 130 -14.50 2.23 -4.70
CA TYR A 130 -15.35 2.84 -5.71
C TYR A 130 -14.67 2.92 -7.08
N CYS A 131 -13.38 3.29 -7.11
CA CYS A 131 -12.60 3.37 -8.35
C CYS A 131 -12.46 2.00 -9.02
N ARG A 132 -12.25 0.93 -8.23
CA ARG A 132 -12.23 -0.45 -8.72
C ARG A 132 -13.56 -0.83 -9.38
N GLU A 133 -14.69 -0.55 -8.72
CA GLU A 133 -16.03 -0.86 -9.24
C GLU A 133 -16.37 -0.05 -10.50
N SER A 134 -15.83 1.16 -10.61
CA SER A 134 -16.09 2.08 -11.73
C SER A 134 -15.04 2.02 -12.85
N GLY A 135 -14.01 1.18 -12.72
CA GLY A 135 -12.90 1.08 -13.68
C GLY A 135 -12.02 2.34 -13.78
N ILE A 136 -11.96 3.17 -12.74
CA ILE A 136 -11.18 4.42 -12.73
C ILE A 136 -9.77 4.14 -12.21
N LEU A 137 -8.75 4.32 -13.05
CA LEU A 137 -7.36 4.05 -12.69
C LEU A 137 -6.68 5.22 -11.95
N HIS A 138 -7.03 6.46 -12.26
CA HIS A 138 -6.29 7.65 -11.83
C HIS A 138 -7.04 8.44 -10.76
N VAL A 139 -6.47 8.54 -9.55
CA VAL A 139 -7.07 9.29 -8.44
C VAL A 139 -6.20 10.49 -8.07
N LEU A 140 -6.67 11.71 -8.34
CA LEU A 140 -5.98 12.95 -8.01
C LEU A 140 -6.28 13.40 -6.57
N LEU A 141 -5.24 13.88 -5.88
CA LEU A 141 -5.30 14.36 -4.49
C LEU A 141 -4.69 15.76 -4.38
N GLY A 142 -5.41 16.68 -3.72
CA GLY A 142 -5.03 18.09 -3.56
C GLY A 142 -3.97 18.35 -2.48
N HIS A 143 -2.89 17.56 -2.42
CA HIS A 143 -1.76 17.85 -1.53
C HIS A 143 -0.78 18.80 -2.22
N HIS A 144 -0.33 19.84 -1.52
CA HIS A 144 0.54 20.88 -2.06
C HIS A 144 1.91 20.99 -1.35
N ARG A 145 2.76 21.95 -1.78
CA ARG A 145 4.12 22.15 -1.26
C ARG A 145 4.19 22.29 0.27
N ARG A 146 3.28 23.08 0.87
CA ARG A 146 3.22 23.20 2.33
C ARG A 146 2.87 21.89 3.04
N ASP A 147 2.00 21.05 2.49
CA ASP A 147 1.71 19.72 3.07
C ASP A 147 2.94 18.80 3.04
N GLN A 148 3.80 18.96 2.02
CA GLN A 148 5.08 18.27 1.97
C GLN A 148 6.01 18.70 3.08
N ALA A 149 6.21 20.01 3.24
CA ALA A 149 7.06 20.54 4.30
C ALA A 149 6.57 20.07 5.69
N GLU A 150 5.26 20.15 5.95
CA GLU A 150 4.65 19.62 7.17
C GLU A 150 4.93 18.13 7.37
N THR A 151 4.82 17.33 6.31
CA THR A 151 5.06 15.89 6.37
C THR A 151 6.52 15.57 6.67
N VAL A 152 7.45 16.31 6.07
CA VAL A 152 8.90 16.16 6.29
C VAL A 152 9.25 16.50 7.74
N VAL A 153 8.74 17.61 8.27
CA VAL A 153 8.97 18.02 9.66
C VAL A 153 8.43 16.98 10.63
N LEU A 154 7.19 16.52 10.45
CA LEU A 154 6.60 15.47 11.30
C LEU A 154 7.43 14.19 11.30
N ARG A 155 7.91 13.77 10.12
CA ARG A 155 8.70 12.55 9.97
C ARG A 155 10.10 12.71 10.57
N ALA A 156 10.72 13.88 10.44
CA ALA A 156 11.99 14.20 11.08
C ALA A 156 11.86 14.18 12.60
N SER A 157 10.83 14.82 13.17
CA SER A 157 10.55 14.79 14.61
C SER A 157 10.27 13.38 15.14
N ALA A 158 9.79 12.46 14.29
CA ALA A 158 9.58 11.06 14.62
C ALA A 158 10.83 10.17 14.41
N GLY A 159 12.00 10.74 14.07
CA GLY A 159 13.24 9.98 13.84
C GLY A 159 13.21 9.14 12.56
N SER A 160 12.46 9.56 11.53
CA SER A 160 12.40 8.83 10.26
C SER A 160 13.74 8.88 9.52
N GLY A 161 14.14 7.75 8.93
CA GLY A 161 15.30 7.69 8.05
C GLY A 161 15.08 8.36 6.68
N PRO A 162 16.08 8.32 5.77
CA PRO A 162 16.06 8.99 4.46
C PRO A 162 14.79 8.73 3.63
N ALA A 163 14.32 7.48 3.59
CA ALA A 163 13.10 7.11 2.87
C ALA A 163 11.84 7.79 3.43
N GLY A 164 11.76 7.99 4.75
CA GLY A 164 10.69 8.77 5.37
C GLY A 164 10.82 10.26 5.08
N LEU A 165 12.05 10.79 5.09
CA LEU A 165 12.32 12.19 4.82
C LEU A 165 12.10 12.62 3.36
N ALA A 166 11.93 11.67 2.44
CA ALA A 166 11.50 11.92 1.06
C ALA A 166 10.09 12.56 0.94
N GLY A 167 9.35 12.62 2.04
CA GLY A 167 8.00 13.19 2.06
C GLY A 167 6.98 12.30 1.35
N MET A 168 5.94 12.90 0.79
CA MET A 168 4.95 12.18 -0.03
C MET A 168 5.49 11.94 -1.45
N ALA A 169 5.14 10.81 -2.05
CA ALA A 169 5.44 10.55 -3.46
C ALA A 169 4.40 11.24 -4.37
N PRO A 170 4.80 11.75 -5.55
CA PRO A 170 3.86 12.29 -6.54
C PRO A 170 2.85 11.24 -7.03
N VAL A 171 3.29 10.00 -7.23
CA VAL A 171 2.45 8.86 -7.62
C VAL A 171 2.66 7.74 -6.60
N VAL A 172 1.56 7.09 -6.19
CA VAL A 172 1.57 5.90 -5.36
C VAL A 172 0.62 4.88 -5.97
N GLU A 173 1.16 3.73 -6.38
CA GLU A 173 0.38 2.60 -6.86
C GLU A 173 -0.36 1.94 -5.68
N ALA A 174 -1.64 1.66 -5.88
CA ALA A 174 -2.49 0.85 -5.01
C ALA A 174 -3.02 -0.34 -5.82
N PRO A 175 -3.53 -1.41 -5.17
CA PRO A 175 -3.98 -2.61 -5.86
C PRO A 175 -4.93 -2.39 -7.05
N SER A 176 -5.81 -1.40 -6.97
CA SER A 176 -6.84 -1.16 -8.01
C SER A 176 -6.74 0.21 -8.72
N CYS A 177 -5.87 1.10 -8.27
CA CYS A 177 -5.75 2.45 -8.82
C CYS A 177 -4.39 3.07 -8.45
N ARG A 178 -4.05 4.21 -9.05
CA ARG A 178 -2.89 5.01 -8.61
C ARG A 178 -3.32 6.37 -8.05
N PHE A 179 -2.74 6.73 -6.92
CA PHE A 179 -2.95 8.02 -6.26
C PHE A 179 -1.91 9.03 -6.72
N ILE A 180 -2.36 10.08 -7.39
CA ILE A 180 -1.54 11.12 -8.01
C ILE A 180 -1.70 12.43 -7.23
N ARG A 181 -0.61 13.15 -6.98
CA ARG A 181 -0.58 14.45 -6.28
C ARG A 181 0.02 15.53 -7.21
N PRO A 182 -0.76 16.11 -8.13
CA PRO A 182 -0.23 17.06 -9.09
C PRO A 182 0.35 18.33 -8.44
N LEU A 183 -0.27 18.79 -7.35
CA LEU A 183 0.05 20.08 -6.76
C LEU A 183 1.25 20.04 -5.80
N LEU A 184 1.95 18.92 -5.70
CA LEU A 184 2.87 18.61 -4.60
C LEU A 184 4.08 19.55 -4.50
N GLU A 185 4.46 20.19 -5.59
CA GLU A 185 5.53 21.19 -5.67
C GLU A 185 5.00 22.63 -5.85
N ILE A 186 3.68 22.79 -5.90
CA ILE A 186 2.99 24.06 -6.12
C ILE A 186 2.69 24.73 -4.78
N ASP A 187 2.89 26.05 -4.71
CA ASP A 187 2.46 26.87 -3.58
C ASP A 187 0.92 26.99 -3.55
N PRO A 188 0.26 26.93 -2.38
CA PRO A 188 -1.20 27.07 -2.31
C PRO A 188 -1.75 28.46 -2.70
N ALA A 189 -0.94 29.53 -2.70
CA ALA A 189 -1.42 30.87 -3.01
C ALA A 189 -1.96 31.01 -4.45
N PRO A 190 -1.25 30.56 -5.51
CA PRO A 190 -1.78 30.47 -6.88
C PRO A 190 -3.11 29.71 -7.01
N LEU A 191 -3.35 28.68 -6.19
CA LEU A 191 -4.61 27.90 -6.23
C LEU A 191 -5.79 28.74 -5.73
N ARG A 192 -5.59 29.53 -4.69
CA ARG A 192 -6.62 30.45 -4.17
C ARG A 192 -6.86 31.60 -5.13
N ALA A 193 -5.80 32.14 -5.74
CA ALA A 193 -5.93 33.15 -6.80
C ALA A 193 -6.74 32.60 -8.00
N TYR A 194 -6.49 31.34 -8.39
CA TYR A 194 -7.25 30.65 -9.44
C TYR A 194 -8.75 30.54 -9.13
N LEU A 195 -9.12 30.20 -7.89
CA LEU A 195 -10.52 30.13 -7.49
C LEU A 195 -11.19 31.51 -7.47
N ARG A 196 -10.50 32.52 -6.91
CA ARG A 196 -11.00 33.91 -6.87
C ARG A 196 -11.26 34.47 -8.27
N ALA A 197 -10.32 34.25 -9.20
CA ALA A 197 -10.46 34.68 -10.59
C ALA A 197 -11.67 34.05 -11.31
N ARG A 198 -12.21 32.93 -10.77
CA ARG A 198 -13.37 32.20 -11.31
C ARG A 198 -14.63 32.35 -10.45
N GLY A 199 -14.61 33.24 -9.46
CA GLY A 199 -15.72 33.42 -8.52
C GLY A 199 -16.13 32.13 -7.80
N GLN A 200 -15.21 31.17 -7.61
CA GLN A 200 -15.52 29.89 -6.99
C GLN A 200 -15.38 30.00 -5.46
N PRO A 201 -16.47 29.88 -4.68
CA PRO A 201 -16.38 29.78 -3.23
C PRO A 201 -15.77 28.44 -2.80
N TRP A 202 -15.26 28.38 -1.58
CA TRP A 202 -14.78 27.15 -0.93
C TRP A 202 -15.14 27.15 0.56
N ILE A 203 -15.07 25.98 1.17
CA ILE A 203 -15.32 25.79 2.60
C ILE A 203 -14.00 26.00 3.36
N GLU A 204 -14.04 26.83 4.41
CA GLU A 204 -12.94 26.92 5.37
C GLU A 204 -13.17 25.94 6.52
N ASP A 205 -12.42 24.83 6.53
CA ASP A 205 -12.57 23.81 7.58
C ASP A 205 -12.15 24.33 8.96
N PRO A 206 -13.06 24.39 9.97
CA PRO A 206 -12.71 24.78 11.34
C PRO A 206 -11.67 23.87 11.99
N GLY A 207 -11.59 22.60 11.57
CA GLY A 207 -10.62 21.62 12.06
C GLY A 207 -9.16 21.98 11.77
N ASN A 208 -8.91 22.86 10.78
CA ASN A 208 -7.58 23.41 10.50
C ASN A 208 -7.05 24.33 11.61
N ARG A 209 -7.87 24.68 12.61
CA ARG A 209 -7.51 25.52 13.76
C ARG A 209 -7.44 24.77 15.11
N ASP A 210 -7.76 23.48 15.14
CA ASP A 210 -7.73 22.68 16.38
C ASP A 210 -6.28 22.32 16.82
N PRO A 211 -5.78 22.86 17.95
CA PRO A 211 -4.40 22.70 18.40
C PRO A 211 -4.07 21.28 18.90
N ARG A 212 -5.07 20.41 19.04
CA ARG A 212 -4.85 19.00 19.44
C ARG A 212 -4.19 18.18 18.33
N PHE A 213 -4.12 18.70 17.11
CA PHE A 213 -3.52 18.02 15.98
C PHE A 213 -2.12 18.55 15.70
N ALA A 214 -1.13 17.65 15.64
CA ALA A 214 0.27 18.01 15.38
C ALA A 214 0.45 18.86 14.11
N ARG A 215 -0.33 18.60 13.06
CA ARG A 215 -0.35 19.42 11.83
C ARG A 215 -0.86 20.84 12.07
N THR A 216 -1.87 21.02 12.91
CA THR A 216 -2.40 22.35 13.24
C THR A 216 -1.43 23.14 14.11
N THR A 217 -0.72 22.48 15.04
CA THR A 217 0.37 23.10 15.81
C THR A 217 1.54 23.50 14.90
N LEU A 218 1.81 22.71 13.86
CA LEU A 218 2.75 23.07 12.78
C LEU A 218 2.22 24.14 11.81
N ARG A 219 0.93 24.52 11.89
CA ARG A 219 0.34 25.61 11.10
C ARG A 219 0.21 26.92 11.89
N ARG A 220 0.27 26.89 13.24
CA ARG A 220 0.26 28.13 14.06
C ARG A 220 1.49 28.98 13.73
N PRO A 221 1.35 30.28 13.43
CA PRO A 221 2.47 31.14 13.12
C PRO A 221 3.34 31.33 14.37
N THR A 222 4.42 30.55 14.49
CA THR A 222 5.59 31.04 15.22
C THR A 222 6.20 32.10 14.33
N ALA A 223 6.13 33.36 14.78
CA ALA A 223 6.54 34.54 14.04
C ALA A 223 7.92 34.36 13.37
N ALA A 224 8.03 34.89 12.14
CA ALA A 224 9.27 35.12 11.37
C ALA A 224 10.06 33.93 10.74
N GLY A 225 9.89 32.66 11.15
CA GLY A 225 10.82 31.59 10.69
C GLY A 225 10.36 30.57 9.62
N ARG A 226 9.05 30.44 9.34
CA ARG A 226 8.53 29.30 8.53
C ARG A 226 8.46 29.53 7.03
N GLN A 227 8.13 30.75 6.57
CA GLN A 227 8.08 31.03 5.14
C GLN A 227 9.47 30.94 4.48
N SER A 228 10.53 31.26 5.22
CA SER A 228 11.91 31.17 4.72
C SER A 228 12.42 29.73 4.59
N THR A 229 11.82 28.76 5.30
CA THR A 229 12.29 27.36 5.34
C THR A 229 11.47 26.39 4.50
N GLU A 230 10.22 26.71 4.11
CA GLU A 230 9.38 25.83 3.26
C GLU A 230 10.05 25.44 1.92
N PRO A 231 10.65 26.37 1.15
CA PRO A 231 11.34 26.01 -0.09
C PRO A 231 12.56 25.11 0.15
N ALA A 232 13.30 25.36 1.25
CA ALA A 232 14.47 24.55 1.62
C ALA A 232 14.08 23.12 2.01
N LEU A 233 13.00 22.95 2.80
CA LEU A 233 12.46 21.64 3.16
C LEU A 233 11.92 20.88 1.95
N THR A 234 11.30 21.58 1.00
CA THR A 234 10.83 20.99 -0.25
C THR A 234 11.99 20.48 -1.10
N ARG A 235 13.06 21.28 -1.25
CA ARG A 235 14.29 20.87 -1.95
C ARG A 235 14.99 19.70 -1.25
N PHE A 236 15.05 19.72 0.08
CA PHE A 236 15.58 18.61 0.87
C PHE A 236 14.77 17.34 0.60
N ALA A 237 13.45 17.40 0.69
CA ALA A 237 12.58 16.27 0.39
C ALA A 237 12.75 15.77 -1.05
N ALA A 238 12.92 16.67 -2.02
CA ALA A 238 13.18 16.31 -3.41
C ALA A 238 14.51 15.53 -3.56
N ARG A 239 15.59 15.97 -2.91
CA ARG A 239 16.86 15.24 -2.88
C ARG A 239 16.71 13.86 -2.24
N GLN A 240 15.98 13.78 -1.12
CA GLN A 240 15.66 12.50 -0.47
C GLN A 240 14.78 11.61 -1.36
N ARG A 241 13.88 12.18 -2.18
CA ARG A 241 13.12 11.42 -3.21
C ARG A 241 14.05 10.82 -4.25
N CYS A 242 15.00 11.59 -4.80
CA CYS A 242 15.95 11.06 -5.77
C CYS A 242 16.77 9.91 -5.18
N ALA A 243 17.30 10.07 -3.97
CA ALA A 243 18.02 9.01 -3.27
C ALA A 243 17.13 7.77 -3.04
N ARG A 244 15.87 7.97 -2.67
CA ARG A 244 14.90 6.89 -2.49
C ARG A 244 14.62 6.14 -3.81
N ILE A 245 14.45 6.85 -4.92
CA ILE A 245 14.21 6.24 -6.23
C ILE A 245 15.40 5.38 -6.66
N ILE A 246 16.62 5.89 -6.52
CA ILE A 246 17.84 5.14 -6.85
C ILE A 246 17.94 3.87 -5.99
N LEU A 247 17.65 3.99 -4.68
CA LEU A 247 17.61 2.84 -3.78
C LEU A 247 16.52 1.84 -4.16
N GLU A 248 15.30 2.30 -4.42
CA GLU A 248 14.16 1.45 -4.80
C GLU A 248 14.44 0.71 -6.13
N GLU A 249 15.11 1.35 -7.08
CA GLU A 249 15.54 0.71 -8.34
C GLU A 249 16.59 -0.38 -8.10
N ALA A 250 17.63 -0.08 -7.32
CA ALA A 250 18.65 -1.05 -6.98
C ALA A 250 18.09 -2.24 -6.19
N VAL A 251 17.16 -1.99 -5.26
CA VAL A 251 16.44 -3.03 -4.51
C VAL A 251 15.58 -3.88 -5.43
N SER A 252 14.81 -3.26 -6.33
CA SER A 252 13.93 -3.99 -7.24
C SER A 252 14.73 -4.91 -8.16
N ARG A 253 15.89 -4.43 -8.64
CA ARG A 253 16.83 -5.23 -9.45
C ARG A 253 17.36 -6.42 -8.66
N LEU A 254 17.89 -6.17 -7.45
CA LEU A 254 18.40 -7.25 -6.60
C LEU A 254 17.32 -8.28 -6.27
N VAL A 255 16.09 -7.85 -5.94
CA VAL A 255 14.99 -8.78 -5.67
C VAL A 255 14.63 -9.61 -6.91
N ALA A 256 14.60 -8.99 -8.08
CA ALA A 256 14.27 -9.70 -9.33
C ALA A 256 15.33 -10.74 -9.71
N GLU A 257 16.61 -10.45 -9.46
CA GLU A 257 17.73 -11.31 -9.84
C GLU A 257 18.03 -12.39 -8.79
N ALA A 258 17.89 -12.06 -7.50
CA ALA A 258 18.36 -12.88 -6.39
C ALA A 258 17.25 -13.56 -5.58
N VAL A 259 15.96 -13.29 -5.83
CA VAL A 259 14.87 -13.81 -4.98
C VAL A 259 13.85 -14.62 -5.78
N THR A 260 13.67 -15.87 -5.38
CA THR A 260 12.58 -16.73 -5.87
C THR A 260 11.50 -16.84 -4.80
N VAL A 261 10.30 -16.36 -5.10
CA VAL A 261 9.12 -16.46 -4.21
C VAL A 261 8.27 -17.67 -4.62
N HIS A 262 7.93 -18.52 -3.65
CA HIS A 262 7.06 -19.67 -3.86
C HIS A 262 5.59 -19.34 -3.51
N PRO A 263 4.60 -19.86 -4.25
CA PRO A 263 3.17 -19.71 -3.93
C PRO A 263 2.74 -20.24 -2.56
N ALA A 264 3.58 -21.04 -1.89
CA ALA A 264 3.34 -21.50 -0.52
C ALA A 264 3.70 -20.46 0.56
N GLY A 265 4.03 -19.23 0.16
CA GLY A 265 4.36 -18.14 1.07
C GLY A 265 5.72 -18.31 1.75
N LEU A 266 6.72 -18.69 0.95
CA LEU A 266 8.14 -18.74 1.32
C LEU A 266 9.00 -18.19 0.18
N ALA A 267 10.25 -17.87 0.46
CA ALA A 267 11.20 -17.38 -0.54
C ALA A 267 12.59 -17.98 -0.33
N TRP A 268 13.31 -18.14 -1.44
CA TRP A 268 14.74 -18.36 -1.46
C TRP A 268 15.43 -17.10 -1.96
N LEU A 269 16.45 -16.68 -1.23
CA LEU A 269 17.26 -15.53 -1.58
C LEU A 269 18.69 -16.01 -1.81
N ASP A 270 19.28 -15.67 -2.96
CA ASP A 270 20.70 -15.87 -3.26
C ASP A 270 21.52 -15.05 -2.26
N TRP A 271 22.22 -15.78 -1.41
CA TRP A 271 22.97 -15.20 -0.31
C TRP A 271 24.22 -14.44 -0.80
N PRO A 272 25.07 -15.02 -1.67
CA PRO A 272 26.17 -14.28 -2.31
C PRO A 272 25.74 -12.95 -2.96
N ALA A 273 24.63 -12.93 -3.69
CA ALA A 273 24.13 -11.73 -4.34
C ALA A 273 23.74 -10.63 -3.33
N LEU A 274 23.16 -11.02 -2.19
CA LEU A 274 22.81 -10.08 -1.12
C LEU A 274 24.04 -9.49 -0.43
N VAL A 275 25.08 -10.28 -0.21
CA VAL A 275 26.35 -9.82 0.40
C VAL A 275 27.13 -8.91 -0.55
N ALA A 276 27.08 -9.17 -1.86
CA ALA A 276 27.73 -8.35 -2.87
C ALA A 276 27.05 -6.97 -3.04
N ALA A 277 25.78 -6.84 -2.67
CA ALA A 277 25.04 -5.58 -2.80
C ALA A 277 25.46 -4.54 -1.75
N ALA A 278 25.32 -3.26 -2.09
CA ALA A 278 25.55 -2.17 -1.14
C ALA A 278 24.67 -2.34 0.12
N PRO A 279 25.18 -2.08 1.34
CA PRO A 279 24.46 -2.40 2.58
C PRO A 279 23.02 -1.85 2.68
N PRO A 280 22.72 -0.60 2.23
CA PRO A 280 21.35 -0.09 2.23
C PRO A 280 20.41 -0.84 1.27
N VAL A 281 20.94 -1.32 0.14
CA VAL A 281 20.21 -2.12 -0.86
C VAL A 281 19.93 -3.49 -0.28
N ALA A 282 20.95 -4.16 0.27
CA ALA A 282 20.80 -5.48 0.89
C ALA A 282 19.78 -5.48 2.04
N ALA A 283 19.91 -4.54 2.98
CA ALA A 283 18.98 -4.43 4.10
C ALA A 283 17.53 -4.16 3.64
N SER A 284 17.34 -3.32 2.62
CA SER A 284 16.01 -2.97 2.09
C SER A 284 15.37 -4.12 1.31
N ALA A 285 16.15 -4.83 0.48
CA ALA A 285 15.70 -6.03 -0.24
C ALA A 285 15.31 -7.14 0.74
N LEU A 286 16.14 -7.41 1.75
CA LEU A 286 15.80 -8.37 2.80
C LEU A 286 14.53 -7.95 3.55
N GLY A 287 14.39 -6.65 3.84
CA GLY A 287 13.20 -6.08 4.48
C GLY A 287 11.91 -6.27 3.68
N SER A 288 11.95 -6.06 2.35
CA SER A 288 10.78 -6.23 1.48
C SER A 288 10.36 -7.70 1.39
N VAL A 289 11.31 -8.63 1.28
CA VAL A 289 11.03 -10.07 1.28
C VAL A 289 10.46 -10.53 2.63
N ILE A 290 11.02 -10.06 3.75
CA ILE A 290 10.48 -10.37 5.09
C ILE A 290 9.05 -9.82 5.26
N ALA A 291 8.75 -8.62 4.77
CA ALA A 291 7.41 -8.05 4.85
C ALA A 291 6.40 -8.89 4.03
N CYS A 292 6.78 -9.23 2.80
CA CYS A 292 6.03 -10.07 1.87
C CYS A 292 5.71 -11.45 2.48
N ILE A 293 6.74 -12.17 2.90
CA ILE A 293 6.60 -13.52 3.47
C ILE A 293 5.99 -13.49 4.88
N GLY A 294 6.22 -12.43 5.66
CA GLY A 294 5.73 -12.31 7.03
C GLY A 294 4.31 -11.77 7.17
N GLY A 295 3.69 -11.29 6.08
CA GLY A 295 2.30 -10.83 6.08
C GLY A 295 2.14 -9.47 6.75
N ARG A 296 3.23 -8.70 6.81
CA ARG A 296 3.26 -7.39 7.44
C ARG A 296 3.13 -6.32 6.38
N ALA A 297 2.34 -5.29 6.68
CA ALA A 297 2.20 -4.14 5.78
C ALA A 297 3.48 -3.30 5.64
N HIS A 298 4.46 -3.47 6.54
CA HIS A 298 5.67 -2.65 6.61
C HIS A 298 6.87 -3.55 6.94
N PRO A 299 8.05 -3.28 6.35
CA PRO A 299 9.28 -4.00 6.67
C PRO A 299 9.74 -3.75 8.11
N PRO A 300 10.58 -4.64 8.67
CA PRO A 300 11.23 -4.40 9.96
C PRO A 300 12.05 -3.10 9.98
N ALA A 301 12.34 -2.59 11.18
CA ALA A 301 13.15 -1.39 11.34
C ALA A 301 14.55 -1.55 10.70
N ALA A 302 15.03 -0.51 10.01
CA ALA A 302 16.28 -0.53 9.26
C ALA A 302 17.49 -0.98 10.11
N ALA A 303 17.60 -0.52 11.35
CA ALA A 303 18.68 -0.91 12.26
C ALA A 303 18.67 -2.41 12.62
N LYS A 304 17.50 -3.08 12.59
CA LYS A 304 17.41 -4.54 12.79
C LYS A 304 17.79 -5.30 11.52
N LEU A 305 17.47 -4.75 10.35
CA LEU A 305 17.84 -5.32 9.05
C LEU A 305 19.34 -5.22 8.80
N ALA A 306 19.95 -4.06 9.07
CA ALA A 306 21.40 -3.88 8.95
C ALA A 306 22.17 -4.89 9.83
N ARG A 307 21.82 -4.99 11.11
CA ARG A 307 22.39 -5.99 12.03
C ARG A 307 22.18 -7.44 11.57
N LEU A 308 21.04 -7.73 10.94
CA LEU A 308 20.77 -9.06 10.39
C LEU A 308 21.68 -9.35 9.20
N VAL A 309 21.85 -8.41 8.27
CA VAL A 309 22.76 -8.55 7.12
C VAL A 309 24.21 -8.72 7.60
N GLU A 310 24.67 -7.88 8.52
CA GLU A 310 26.01 -7.99 9.13
C GLU A 310 26.23 -9.34 9.83
N GLY A 311 25.26 -9.77 10.65
CA GLY A 311 25.33 -11.05 11.37
C GLY A 311 25.34 -12.26 10.44
N LEU A 312 24.60 -12.21 9.33
CA LEU A 312 24.62 -13.26 8.31
C LEU A 312 25.97 -13.31 7.58
N SER A 313 26.61 -12.16 7.29
CA SER A 313 27.95 -12.08 6.70
C SER A 313 29.05 -12.59 7.62
N ALA A 314 28.90 -12.42 8.93
CA ALA A 314 29.90 -12.82 9.92
C ALA A 314 29.79 -14.30 10.36
N THR A 315 28.67 -14.98 10.11
CA THR A 315 28.36 -16.28 10.72
C THR A 315 28.32 -17.41 9.69
N SER A 316 29.35 -18.26 9.68
CA SER A 316 29.37 -19.52 8.91
C SER A 316 28.51 -20.63 9.54
N ASN A 317 27.99 -20.44 10.76
CA ASN A 317 27.36 -21.50 11.57
C ASN A 317 25.89 -21.83 11.23
N GLY A 318 25.32 -21.33 10.13
CA GLY A 318 23.99 -21.76 9.65
C GLY A 318 22.82 -21.57 10.65
N ARG A 319 22.99 -20.74 11.68
CA ARG A 319 22.00 -20.57 12.75
C ARG A 319 20.75 -19.86 12.22
N SER A 320 19.58 -20.45 12.44
CA SER A 320 18.32 -19.83 12.06
C SER A 320 18.01 -18.59 12.91
N MET A 321 17.54 -17.53 12.26
CA MET A 321 17.18 -16.25 12.88
C MET A 321 15.69 -15.94 12.67
N THR A 322 15.12 -15.06 13.47
CA THR A 322 13.72 -14.62 13.30
C THR A 322 13.61 -13.11 13.24
N LEU A 323 12.91 -12.58 12.24
CA LEU A 323 12.63 -11.16 12.13
C LEU A 323 11.33 -10.95 11.34
N GLY A 324 10.49 -10.02 11.79
CA GLY A 324 9.34 -9.57 11.01
C GLY A 324 8.25 -10.62 10.75
N GLY A 325 8.11 -11.64 11.61
CA GLY A 325 7.17 -12.76 11.37
C GLY A 325 7.76 -13.87 10.50
N CYS A 326 9.03 -13.74 10.09
CA CYS A 326 9.74 -14.76 9.33
C CYS A 326 10.80 -15.46 10.17
N ARG A 327 11.04 -16.71 9.82
CA ARG A 327 12.25 -17.46 10.14
C ARG A 327 13.15 -17.45 8.91
N LEU A 328 14.41 -17.10 9.12
CA LEU A 328 15.46 -17.11 8.12
C LEU A 328 16.40 -18.26 8.44
N ARG A 329 16.66 -19.11 7.45
CA ARG A 329 17.48 -20.31 7.61
C ARG A 329 18.52 -20.35 6.51
N PRO A 330 19.80 -20.11 6.83
CA PRO A 330 20.87 -20.25 5.85
C PRO A 330 20.94 -21.68 5.33
N ALA A 331 21.06 -21.83 4.03
CA ALA A 331 21.46 -23.03 3.31
C ALA A 331 22.61 -22.64 2.36
N ARG A 332 23.47 -23.59 1.96
CA ARG A 332 24.79 -23.33 1.32
C ARG A 332 24.87 -22.06 0.48
N GLU A 333 24.03 -21.91 -0.55
CA GLU A 333 24.02 -20.74 -1.44
C GLU A 333 22.74 -19.88 -1.34
N HIS A 334 21.79 -20.27 -0.49
CA HIS A 334 20.50 -19.58 -0.39
C HIS A 334 20.05 -19.38 1.06
N LEU A 335 19.42 -18.25 1.32
CA LEU A 335 18.68 -17.99 2.54
C LEU A 335 17.21 -18.39 2.35
N LEU A 336 16.76 -19.44 3.04
CA LEU A 336 15.35 -19.79 3.09
C LEU A 336 14.62 -18.85 4.05
N ILE A 337 13.59 -18.16 3.56
CA ILE A 337 12.74 -17.26 4.33
C ILE A 337 11.33 -17.82 4.32
N HIS A 338 10.78 -18.13 5.49
CA HIS A 338 9.42 -18.66 5.63
C HIS A 338 8.72 -18.08 6.86
N ARG A 339 7.40 -18.18 6.92
CA ARG A 339 6.62 -17.73 8.10
C ARG A 339 7.04 -18.49 9.35
N GLU A 340 7.28 -17.76 10.44
CA GLU A 340 7.52 -18.36 11.76
C GLU A 340 6.23 -18.83 12.42
N SER A 341 6.32 -19.82 13.30
CA SER A 341 5.16 -20.43 13.97
C SER A 341 4.52 -19.57 15.07
N ARG A 342 5.12 -18.42 15.39
CA ARG A 342 4.60 -17.50 16.40
C ARG A 342 3.53 -16.58 15.82
N ASN A 343 2.50 -16.33 16.62
CA ASN A 343 1.38 -15.44 16.31
C ASN A 343 0.71 -15.79 14.96
N LEU A 344 0.55 -17.08 14.69
CA LEU A 344 -0.24 -17.53 13.55
C LEU A 344 -1.73 -17.29 13.82
N PRO A 345 -2.57 -17.14 12.77
CA PRO A 345 -4.00 -16.94 12.97
C PRO A 345 -4.62 -18.07 13.77
N PRO A 346 -5.58 -17.79 14.68
CA PRO A 346 -6.33 -18.83 15.36
C PRO A 346 -7.18 -19.62 14.35
N ALA A 347 -7.65 -20.78 14.78
CA ALA A 347 -8.61 -21.56 14.01
C ALA A 347 -9.87 -20.72 13.73
N MET A 348 -10.31 -20.71 12.48
CA MET A 348 -11.52 -20.01 12.05
C MET A 348 -12.48 -20.97 11.38
N ALA A 349 -13.76 -20.88 11.73
CA ALA A 349 -14.81 -21.61 11.01
C ALA A 349 -14.78 -21.22 9.53
N VAL A 350 -14.96 -22.21 8.65
CA VAL A 350 -14.99 -21.96 7.20
C VAL A 350 -16.39 -21.49 6.79
N PRO A 351 -16.54 -20.26 6.28
CA PRO A 351 -17.80 -19.84 5.67
C PRO A 351 -17.98 -20.56 4.31
N PRO A 352 -19.06 -21.33 4.10
CA PRO A 352 -19.30 -22.03 2.83
C PRO A 352 -19.44 -21.04 1.66
N GLY A 353 -18.76 -21.31 0.54
CA GLY A 353 -18.85 -20.50 -0.69
C GLY A 353 -18.16 -19.13 -0.65
N ASP A 354 -17.58 -18.74 0.48
CA ASP A 354 -16.92 -17.45 0.65
C ASP A 354 -15.44 -17.48 0.27
N THR A 355 -14.89 -16.30 0.04
CA THR A 355 -13.46 -16.06 -0.12
C THR A 355 -12.95 -15.21 1.05
N LEU A 356 -11.84 -15.61 1.68
CA LEU A 356 -11.24 -14.86 2.78
C LEU A 356 -9.73 -14.65 2.60
N LEU A 357 -9.22 -13.59 3.22
CA LEU A 357 -7.78 -13.32 3.32
C LEU A 357 -7.24 -13.87 4.65
N TRP A 358 -6.45 -14.95 4.58
CA TRP A 358 -5.85 -15.61 5.74
C TRP A 358 -4.39 -15.18 5.94
N ASP A 359 -4.00 -14.94 7.20
CA ASP A 359 -2.65 -14.48 7.62
C ASP A 359 -2.12 -13.25 6.86
N ASN A 360 -3.02 -12.42 6.29
CA ASN A 360 -2.69 -11.31 5.38
C ASN A 360 -1.83 -11.70 4.17
N ARG A 361 -1.91 -12.97 3.76
CA ARG A 361 -1.01 -13.57 2.77
C ARG A 361 -1.66 -14.56 1.82
N PHE A 362 -2.80 -15.14 2.16
CA PHE A 362 -3.46 -16.13 1.32
C PHE A 362 -4.91 -15.74 1.07
N LEU A 363 -5.26 -15.57 -0.20
CA LEU A 363 -6.66 -15.49 -0.60
C LEU A 363 -7.16 -16.92 -0.82
N ILE A 364 -8.15 -17.33 -0.04
CA ILE A 364 -8.64 -18.71 0.02
C ILE A 364 -10.14 -18.72 -0.26
N SER A 365 -10.56 -19.56 -1.20
CA SER A 365 -11.97 -19.86 -1.47
C SER A 365 -12.26 -21.32 -1.17
N PHE A 366 -13.49 -21.60 -0.76
CA PHE A 366 -13.91 -22.94 -0.33
C PHE A 366 -15.00 -23.49 -1.25
N ALA A 367 -14.95 -24.79 -1.51
CA ALA A 367 -16.01 -25.52 -2.21
C ALA A 367 -16.72 -26.45 -1.21
N THR A 368 -18.05 -26.47 -1.32
CA THR A 368 -18.93 -27.40 -0.59
C THR A 368 -19.40 -28.47 -1.57
N THR A 369 -19.23 -29.75 -1.24
CA THR A 369 -19.59 -30.86 -2.16
C THR A 369 -21.03 -31.38 -2.01
N ALA A 370 -21.88 -30.84 -1.13
CA ALA A 370 -23.29 -31.24 -1.05
C ALA A 370 -24.21 -30.16 -0.43
N PRO A 371 -25.40 -29.87 -1.00
CA PRO A 371 -26.41 -28.99 -0.40
C PRO A 371 -27.09 -29.56 0.86
N HIS A 372 -26.90 -30.86 1.16
CA HIS A 372 -27.66 -31.59 2.19
C HIS A 372 -26.81 -32.34 3.22
N GLN A 373 -25.49 -32.18 3.23
CA GLN A 373 -24.69 -32.62 4.38
C GLN A 373 -24.60 -31.47 5.38
N THR A 374 -25.02 -31.71 6.62
CA THR A 374 -24.67 -30.85 7.75
C THR A 374 -23.18 -30.61 7.70
N ALA A 375 -22.77 -29.36 7.47
CA ALA A 375 -21.38 -28.98 7.51
C ALA A 375 -20.85 -29.40 8.89
N GLY A 376 -20.12 -30.51 8.96
CA GLY A 376 -19.24 -30.76 10.09
C GLY A 376 -18.40 -29.50 10.24
N THR A 377 -18.20 -29.05 11.49
CA THR A 377 -17.46 -27.82 11.79
C THR A 377 -16.03 -27.97 11.29
N ALA A 378 -15.78 -27.62 10.03
CA ALA A 378 -14.46 -27.54 9.47
C ALA A 378 -13.88 -26.17 9.79
N TRP A 379 -12.61 -26.15 10.18
CA TRP A 379 -11.91 -24.91 10.48
C TRP A 379 -10.61 -24.81 9.69
N LEU A 380 -10.33 -23.60 9.24
CA LEU A 380 -9.06 -23.22 8.67
C LEU A 380 -8.12 -22.81 9.81
N ALA A 381 -6.95 -23.43 9.87
CA ALA A 381 -5.91 -23.13 10.84
C ALA A 381 -4.53 -23.36 10.19
N PRO A 382 -3.44 -22.96 10.87
CA PRO A 382 -2.12 -23.44 10.47
C PRO A 382 -2.06 -24.97 10.62
N LEU A 383 -1.27 -25.63 9.78
CA LEU A 383 -1.07 -27.09 9.82
C LEU A 383 -0.65 -27.56 11.21
N GLY A 384 0.17 -26.75 11.89
CA GLY A 384 0.64 -27.05 13.24
C GLY A 384 1.78 -28.07 13.26
N ARG A 385 2.53 -28.08 14.36
CA ARG A 385 3.73 -28.91 14.52
C ARG A 385 3.42 -30.40 14.53
N GLU A 386 2.42 -30.80 15.30
CA GLU A 386 2.05 -32.20 15.48
C GLU A 386 1.61 -32.84 14.15
N THR A 387 0.66 -32.21 13.45
CA THR A 387 0.21 -32.67 12.12
C THR A 387 1.36 -32.71 11.12
N ALA A 388 2.24 -31.71 11.11
CA ALA A 388 3.40 -31.70 10.23
C ALA A 388 4.37 -32.86 10.51
N GLN A 389 4.56 -33.23 11.79
CA GLN A 389 5.37 -34.39 12.18
C GLN A 389 4.72 -35.70 11.74
N THR A 390 3.40 -35.84 11.93
CA THR A 390 2.64 -37.03 11.49
C THR A 390 2.74 -37.23 9.97
N ILE A 391 2.56 -36.16 9.18
CA ILE A 391 2.72 -36.22 7.72
C ILE A 391 4.16 -36.59 7.34
N ALA A 392 5.16 -36.00 8.01
CA ALA A 392 6.56 -36.28 7.73
C ALA A 392 6.94 -37.74 8.04
N ALA A 393 6.36 -38.33 9.09
CA ALA A 393 6.57 -39.71 9.49
C ALA A 393 5.87 -40.72 8.57
N ALA A 394 4.70 -40.36 8.03
CA ALA A 394 3.96 -41.22 7.10
C ALA A 394 4.69 -41.45 5.75
N ALA A 395 5.65 -40.60 5.40
CA ALA A 395 6.46 -40.69 4.18
C ALA A 395 5.63 -40.85 2.88
N ASP A 396 4.45 -40.23 2.83
CA ASP A 396 3.53 -40.32 1.70
C ASP A 396 4.16 -39.70 0.44
N PRO A 397 4.36 -40.48 -0.65
CA PRO A 397 5.02 -40.02 -1.87
C PRO A 397 4.23 -38.93 -2.62
N ARG A 398 2.95 -38.72 -2.28
CA ARG A 398 2.11 -37.66 -2.85
C ARG A 398 2.41 -36.28 -2.25
N ILE A 399 3.17 -36.23 -1.15
CA ILE A 399 3.53 -34.97 -0.51
C ILE A 399 4.49 -34.18 -1.40
N ASN A 400 4.13 -32.93 -1.70
CA ASN A 400 4.91 -32.05 -2.55
C ASN A 400 6.34 -31.84 -2.00
N PRO A 401 7.39 -32.37 -2.66
CA PRO A 401 8.76 -32.30 -2.17
C PRO A 401 9.37 -30.90 -2.32
N ALA A 402 8.76 -30.02 -3.13
CA ALA A 402 9.24 -28.65 -3.34
C ALA A 402 9.09 -27.76 -2.10
N ILE A 403 8.27 -28.16 -1.12
CA ILE A 403 8.04 -27.38 0.09
C ILE A 403 8.95 -27.88 1.23
N PRO A 404 9.91 -27.08 1.71
CA PRO A 404 10.77 -27.48 2.81
C PRO A 404 9.98 -27.76 4.09
N ARG A 405 10.26 -28.88 4.77
CA ARG A 405 9.62 -29.28 6.05
C ARG A 405 9.60 -28.17 7.11
N ALA A 406 10.63 -27.33 7.13
CA ALA A 406 10.73 -26.19 8.04
C ALA A 406 9.58 -25.18 7.92
N ALA A 407 8.92 -25.11 6.75
CA ALA A 407 7.82 -24.17 6.49
C ALA A 407 6.43 -24.75 6.78
N TRP A 408 6.31 -26.06 7.00
CA TRP A 408 5.02 -26.77 7.00
C TRP A 408 4.05 -26.29 8.09
N GLU A 409 4.56 -26.03 9.30
CA GLU A 409 3.76 -25.66 10.47
C GLU A 409 2.86 -24.43 10.23
N ALA A 410 3.32 -23.49 9.40
CA ALA A 410 2.62 -22.23 9.12
C ALA A 410 1.74 -22.28 7.86
N LEU A 411 1.67 -23.41 7.16
CA LEU A 411 0.83 -23.54 5.97
C LEU A 411 -0.65 -23.58 6.36
N PRO A 412 -1.55 -22.97 5.56
CA PRO A 412 -2.98 -23.09 5.78
C PRO A 412 -3.44 -24.53 5.55
N ALA A 413 -4.21 -25.04 6.50
CA ALA A 413 -4.75 -26.38 6.51
C ALA A 413 -6.21 -26.37 6.99
N LEU A 414 -7.03 -27.23 6.39
CA LEU A 414 -8.40 -27.47 6.79
C LEU A 414 -8.45 -28.71 7.67
N SER A 415 -9.10 -28.62 8.83
CA SER A 415 -9.29 -29.73 9.75
C SER A 415 -10.72 -29.77 10.30
N ASP A 416 -11.13 -30.92 10.81
CA ASP A 416 -12.35 -31.13 11.59
C ASP A 416 -12.09 -32.00 12.83
N GLY A 417 -13.16 -32.42 13.52
CA GLY A 417 -13.06 -33.27 14.71
C GLY A 417 -12.40 -34.63 14.48
N GLN A 418 -12.21 -35.05 13.22
CA GLN A 418 -11.54 -36.30 12.84
C GLN A 418 -10.09 -36.07 12.36
N GLY A 419 -9.59 -34.83 12.45
CA GLY A 419 -8.22 -34.46 12.08
C GLY A 419 -8.12 -33.70 10.76
N LEU A 420 -6.96 -33.83 10.09
CA LEU A 420 -6.65 -33.07 8.88
C LEU A 420 -7.54 -33.48 7.71
N ILE A 421 -8.17 -32.49 7.06
CA ILE A 421 -8.96 -32.67 5.84
C ILE A 421 -8.12 -32.38 4.60
N HIS A 422 -7.45 -31.22 4.56
CA HIS A 422 -6.79 -30.74 3.33
C HIS A 422 -5.61 -29.82 3.67
N ALA A 423 -4.43 -30.14 3.17
CA ALA A 423 -3.27 -29.26 3.17
C ALA A 423 -2.80 -29.04 1.72
N PRO A 424 -3.39 -28.06 1.00
CA PRO A 424 -3.29 -27.97 -0.46
C PRO A 424 -1.85 -27.83 -0.98
N HIS A 425 -1.02 -27.03 -0.30
CA HIS A 425 0.38 -26.84 -0.68
C HIS A 425 1.23 -28.12 -0.57
N LEU A 426 0.82 -29.03 0.30
CA LEU A 426 1.47 -30.33 0.47
C LEU A 426 0.85 -31.40 -0.43
N GLY A 427 -0.26 -31.14 -1.13
CA GLY A 427 -0.98 -32.15 -1.90
C GLY A 427 -1.74 -33.17 -1.04
N TYR A 428 -1.87 -32.93 0.27
CA TYR A 428 -2.60 -33.83 1.17
C TYR A 428 -4.10 -33.57 1.12
N ARG A 429 -4.89 -34.63 0.89
CA ARG A 429 -6.35 -34.61 0.99
C ARG A 429 -6.87 -35.90 1.63
N ARG A 430 -7.74 -35.76 2.64
CA ARG A 430 -8.47 -36.88 3.21
C ARG A 430 -9.61 -37.29 2.26
N PRO A 431 -9.69 -38.55 1.81
CA PRO A 431 -10.79 -39.03 0.96
C PRO A 431 -12.15 -38.84 1.63
N GLY A 432 -13.18 -38.53 0.84
CA GLY A 432 -14.57 -38.43 1.31
C GLY A 432 -14.92 -37.17 2.14
N ALA A 433 -14.01 -36.21 2.30
CA ALA A 433 -14.30 -34.99 3.07
C ALA A 433 -15.30 -34.05 2.35
N ALA A 434 -16.25 -33.51 3.12
CA ALA A 434 -17.36 -32.68 2.65
C ALA A 434 -17.00 -31.24 2.27
N VAL A 435 -15.89 -30.73 2.80
CA VAL A 435 -15.39 -29.35 2.56
C VAL A 435 -13.98 -29.43 2.03
N ARG A 436 -13.66 -28.58 1.05
CA ARG A 436 -12.28 -28.42 0.56
C ARG A 436 -11.96 -26.96 0.25
N ILE A 437 -10.68 -26.63 0.33
CA ILE A 437 -10.15 -25.44 -0.33
C ILE A 437 -10.29 -25.62 -1.85
N ALA A 438 -11.03 -24.72 -2.50
CA ALA A 438 -11.27 -24.71 -3.93
C ALA A 438 -10.11 -24.06 -4.67
N ARG A 439 -9.71 -22.87 -4.21
CA ARG A 439 -8.56 -22.10 -4.72
C ARG A 439 -7.83 -21.46 -3.55
N ILE A 440 -6.51 -21.45 -3.63
CA ILE A 440 -5.63 -20.70 -2.73
C ILE A 440 -4.56 -20.02 -3.56
N SER A 441 -4.33 -18.74 -3.28
CA SER A 441 -3.28 -17.95 -3.96
C SER A 441 -2.52 -17.09 -2.95
N PHE A 442 -1.21 -16.97 -3.14
CA PHE A 442 -0.38 -16.10 -2.33
C PHE A 442 -0.62 -14.64 -2.71
N HIS A 443 -1.21 -13.90 -1.78
CA HIS A 443 -1.64 -12.51 -1.91
C HIS A 443 -1.12 -11.69 -0.71
N PRO A 444 0.20 -11.47 -0.62
CA PRO A 444 0.81 -10.76 0.50
C PRO A 444 0.36 -9.30 0.54
N ALA A 445 0.23 -8.75 1.75
CA ALA A 445 -0.08 -7.34 1.95
C ALA A 445 0.96 -6.37 1.36
N THR A 446 2.18 -6.85 1.08
CA THR A 446 3.26 -6.05 0.47
C THR A 446 4.06 -6.95 -0.47
N PRO A 447 4.18 -6.61 -1.77
CA PRO A 447 4.99 -7.39 -2.71
C PRO A 447 6.48 -7.21 -2.42
N ALA A 448 7.30 -8.21 -2.77
CA ALA A 448 8.75 -8.15 -2.57
C ALA A 448 9.43 -7.08 -3.45
N GLY A 449 8.93 -6.84 -4.67
CA GLY A 449 9.53 -5.95 -5.68
C GLY A 449 8.90 -4.56 -5.82
N GLY A 450 8.11 -4.09 -4.85
CA GLY A 450 7.56 -2.71 -4.82
C GLY A 450 6.41 -2.42 -5.79
N ALA A 451 6.39 -2.99 -6.98
CA ALA A 451 5.22 -3.04 -7.87
C ALA A 451 4.47 -4.37 -7.68
N GLY A 452 3.14 -4.33 -7.68
CA GLY A 452 2.23 -5.42 -7.32
C GLY A 452 2.24 -6.64 -8.24
N CYS A 453 3.35 -7.35 -8.35
CA CYS A 453 3.38 -8.69 -8.91
C CYS A 453 2.81 -9.68 -7.88
N PHE A 454 1.52 -9.99 -8.00
CA PHE A 454 0.90 -11.09 -7.28
C PHE A 454 1.19 -12.39 -8.03
N LEU A 455 1.89 -13.32 -7.39
CA LEU A 455 2.05 -14.68 -7.93
C LEU A 455 0.76 -15.45 -7.64
N ALA A 456 -0.22 -15.35 -8.54
CA ALA A 456 -1.39 -16.22 -8.53
C ALA A 456 -0.99 -17.58 -9.12
N TYR A 457 -0.95 -18.61 -8.28
CA TYR A 457 -0.98 -20.00 -8.74
C TYR A 457 -2.42 -20.47 -8.61
N GLU A 458 -3.04 -20.89 -9.71
CA GLU A 458 -4.20 -21.77 -9.61
C GLU A 458 -3.64 -23.16 -9.33
N LEU A 459 -3.99 -23.74 -8.17
CA LEU A 459 -3.82 -25.17 -8.01
C LEU A 459 -4.63 -25.82 -9.12
N SER A 460 -3.94 -26.43 -10.08
CA SER A 460 -4.59 -27.31 -11.05
C SER A 460 -5.45 -28.30 -10.24
N PRO A 461 -6.70 -28.58 -10.67
CA PRO A 461 -7.47 -29.63 -10.04
C PRO A 461 -6.62 -30.89 -10.12
N ILE A 462 -6.10 -31.32 -8.97
CA ILE A 462 -5.48 -32.63 -8.83
C ILE A 462 -6.60 -33.60 -9.23
N MET A 463 -6.45 -34.25 -10.38
CA MET A 463 -7.31 -35.35 -10.80
C MET A 463 -7.31 -36.45 -9.75
#